data_AF-A0AAN9QM33-F1
#
_entry.id   AF-A0AAN9QM33-F1
#
_cell.length_a   1.000
_cell.length_b   1.000
_cell.length_c   1.000
_cell.angle_alpha   90.00
_cell.angle_beta   90.00
_cell.angle_gamma   90.00
#
_symmetry.space_group_name_H-M   'P 1'
#
loop_
_entity.id
_entity.type
_entity.pdbx_description
1 polymer ?
#
loop_
_entity_poly.entity_id
_entity_poly.type
_entity_poly.pdbx_seq_one_letter_code
_entity_poly.pdbx_strand_id
1 'polypeptide(L)'
;MDFDHHLAELSVSSPCIPSGEDFHFYYKFREFRRPIEEIARRTQSMLERVGSAEHIWGRGAAFPGDIDDAYEWLVNANEEVLELVDELVDELRRIRKEEEEEYENGFGSGCARRKNEWFDSINGMDEETLGSKPKVPFHIPTIRKPQYVYNIVVSNANQPFEHVLLEKSEDGQRFIHPLEKLSVLGFVDKENLENLVPVKPPSIECTPFKLVEEVKGLKELAAKLSSVNEFAVDLEHNQYRSFQGLTCLMQISTRTEDFVIDTLKVQKHVGLYLREVFKDPTKKKVMHGADRDIIWLQRDFGIYVCNLFDTGQASRVLKLEKYSLQYLLQHFCGVTANKEYQNADWRLRPLPDVMLRYGREDTHYLLYIYDLMRIKLVALSKECQGSDDPLVEVYKRSYDVCMQLYEKELLTENSYLQIYGLRGAGFNAQQLAVVSGLFEWRDILARADDESPGYVLPNKLVLEIAKQMPVITSNLRRLVGKSKLSYVERNLDVIVNIVRHSMKNAAAFEEAALRLKEEHAASVSNIVPVTDGADAPQMPNSKIRHAEKGNTGIENATYISILENCLPSSNPKEESSQHQDKNGKVKVKSDCLTSDIPRVSLTISENREDANVSALSTVKVEK
;
A
#
# COMPACT_ATOMS: atom_id res chain seq x y z
N MET A 1 -10.24 19.05 -0.72
CA MET A 1 -9.69 20.25 -0.08
C MET A 1 -9.33 19.88 1.34
N ASP A 2 -8.10 20.16 1.74
CA ASP A 2 -7.50 19.74 3.01
C ASP A 2 -7.99 20.66 4.13
N PHE A 3 -9.12 20.30 4.75
CA PHE A 3 -9.81 21.13 5.76
C PHE A 3 -8.90 21.42 6.97
N ASP A 4 -8.08 20.44 7.36
CA ASP A 4 -7.18 20.51 8.51
C ASP A 4 -5.99 21.45 8.25
N HIS A 5 -5.43 21.45 7.04
CA HIS A 5 -4.37 22.39 6.65
C HIS A 5 -4.84 23.85 6.69
N HIS A 6 -6.04 24.13 6.20
CA HIS A 6 -6.59 25.49 6.16
C HIS A 6 -6.99 25.99 7.55
N LEU A 7 -7.52 25.12 8.42
CA LEU A 7 -7.79 25.45 9.82
C LEU A 7 -6.51 25.71 10.61
N ALA A 8 -5.46 24.92 10.38
CA ALA A 8 -4.15 25.13 10.99
C ALA A 8 -3.53 26.47 10.54
N GLU A 9 -3.56 26.79 9.24
CA GLU A 9 -3.09 28.10 8.73
C GLU A 9 -3.89 29.28 9.30
N LEU A 10 -5.21 29.15 9.41
CA LEU A 10 -6.08 30.17 10.02
C LEU A 10 -5.78 30.36 11.50
N SER A 11 -5.60 29.27 12.24
CA SER A 11 -5.26 29.28 13.67
C SER A 11 -3.89 29.92 13.92
N VAL A 12 -2.90 29.62 13.08
CA VAL A 12 -1.55 30.24 13.13
C VAL A 12 -1.58 31.73 12.77
N SER A 13 -2.54 32.17 11.95
CA SER A 13 -2.70 33.56 11.54
C SER A 13 -3.50 34.41 12.54
N SER A 14 -4.26 33.79 13.45
CA SER A 14 -5.11 34.46 14.43
C SER A 14 -4.35 35.35 15.45
N PRO A 15 -3.16 34.97 15.96
CA PRO A 15 -2.35 35.82 16.85
C PRO A 15 -1.77 37.07 16.17
N CYS A 16 -1.78 37.12 14.83
CA CYS A 16 -1.31 38.27 14.05
C CYS A 16 -2.35 39.39 13.95
N ILE A 17 -3.57 39.17 14.46
CA ILE A 17 -4.56 40.23 14.62
C ILE A 17 -4.15 41.03 15.87
N PRO A 18 -3.84 42.34 15.76
CA PRO A 18 -3.40 43.12 16.90
C PRO A 18 -4.54 43.22 17.91
N SER A 19 -4.42 42.49 19.03
CA SER A 19 -5.36 42.53 20.13
C SER A 19 -4.84 43.54 21.17
N GLY A 20 -5.63 44.58 21.44
CA GLY A 20 -5.27 45.62 22.43
C GLY A 20 -4.74 46.95 21.86
N GLU A 21 -4.66 47.10 20.53
CA GLU A 21 -4.35 48.39 19.88
C GLU A 21 -5.64 49.16 19.52
N ASP A 22 -5.66 50.48 19.73
CA ASP A 22 -6.81 51.34 19.38
C ASP A 22 -6.75 51.75 17.90
N PHE A 23 -7.58 51.11 17.08
CA PHE A 23 -7.72 51.41 15.65
C PHE A 23 -8.83 52.41 15.32
N HIS A 24 -9.44 53.07 16.33
CA HIS A 24 -10.57 53.96 16.11
C HIS A 24 -10.25 55.13 15.18
N PHE A 25 -9.00 55.62 15.21
CA PHE A 25 -8.51 56.63 14.27
C PHE A 25 -8.52 56.12 12.82
N TYR A 26 -8.05 54.89 12.59
CA TYR A 26 -7.94 54.30 11.26
C TYR A 26 -9.30 53.89 10.68
N TYR A 27 -10.29 53.59 11.53
CA TYR A 27 -11.67 53.29 11.13
C TYR A 27 -12.38 54.46 10.43
N LYS A 28 -11.84 55.68 10.52
CA LYS A 28 -12.32 56.85 9.79
C LYS A 28 -11.98 56.82 8.30
N PHE A 29 -10.98 56.04 7.90
CA PHE A 29 -10.58 55.88 6.50
C PHE A 29 -11.34 54.71 5.86
N ARG A 30 -11.94 54.97 4.70
CA ARG A 30 -12.80 54.00 4.02
C ARG A 30 -12.01 52.76 3.55
N GLU A 31 -10.75 52.98 3.21
CA GLU A 31 -9.78 52.00 2.74
C GLU A 31 -9.44 50.97 3.82
N PHE A 32 -9.45 51.37 5.09
CA PHE A 32 -9.24 50.49 6.24
C PHE A 32 -10.55 49.88 6.75
N ARG A 33 -11.63 50.70 6.81
CA ARG A 33 -12.93 50.26 7.31
C ARG A 33 -13.55 49.12 6.49
N ARG A 34 -13.51 49.22 5.16
CA ARG A 34 -14.23 48.29 4.28
C ARG A 34 -13.71 46.84 4.35
N PRO A 35 -12.39 46.57 4.33
CA PRO A 35 -11.88 45.21 4.53
C PRO A 35 -12.21 44.62 5.90
N ILE A 36 -12.15 45.44 6.96
CA ILE A 36 -12.46 45.00 8.33
C ILE A 36 -13.93 44.63 8.48
N GLU A 37 -14.85 45.45 7.95
CA GLU A 37 -16.29 45.15 7.92
C GLU A 37 -16.59 43.86 7.13
N GLU A 38 -15.88 43.62 6.03
CA GLU A 38 -16.06 42.41 5.23
C GLU A 38 -15.54 41.16 5.95
N ILE A 39 -14.41 41.25 6.67
CA ILE A 39 -13.89 40.15 7.49
C ILE A 39 -14.87 39.86 8.63
N ALA A 40 -15.31 40.88 9.37
CA ALA A 40 -16.26 40.72 10.46
C ALA A 40 -17.57 40.06 9.99
N ARG A 41 -18.11 40.50 8.85
CA ARG A 41 -19.32 39.92 8.26
C ARG A 41 -19.15 38.46 7.86
N ARG A 42 -17.98 38.08 7.32
CA ARG A 42 -17.68 36.68 6.98
C ARG A 42 -17.57 35.80 8.23
N THR A 43 -16.86 36.28 9.25
CA THR A 43 -16.70 35.58 10.53
C THR A 43 -18.05 35.39 11.21
N GLN A 44 -18.87 36.44 11.28
CA GLN A 44 -20.22 36.35 11.83
C GLN A 44 -21.09 35.35 11.05
N SER A 45 -21.07 35.37 9.72
CA SER A 45 -21.84 34.40 8.91
C SER A 45 -21.36 32.96 9.12
N MET A 46 -20.06 32.74 9.37
CA MET A 46 -19.56 31.41 9.71
C MET A 46 -20.07 30.97 11.09
N LEU A 47 -20.03 31.84 12.10
CA LEU A 47 -20.51 31.55 13.45
C LEU A 47 -22.01 31.30 13.48
N GLU A 48 -22.81 32.07 12.74
CA GLU A 48 -24.25 31.85 12.56
C GLU A 48 -24.54 30.48 11.94
N ARG A 49 -23.72 30.04 10.97
CA ARG A 49 -23.85 28.70 10.35
C ARG A 49 -23.47 27.57 11.31
N VAL A 50 -22.47 27.80 12.16
CA VAL A 50 -22.07 26.84 13.21
C VAL A 50 -23.15 26.73 14.27
N GLY A 51 -23.71 27.85 14.76
CA GLY A 51 -24.79 27.83 15.74
C GLY A 51 -26.11 27.26 15.20
N SER A 52 -26.42 27.50 13.92
CA SER A 52 -27.61 26.93 13.27
C SER A 52 -27.52 25.43 12.97
N ALA A 53 -26.42 24.77 13.35
CA ALA A 53 -26.25 23.33 13.16
C ALA A 53 -27.09 22.53 14.17
N GLU A 54 -28.37 22.30 13.85
CA GLU A 54 -29.34 21.60 14.72
C GLU A 54 -28.89 20.20 15.17
N HIS A 55 -27.99 19.56 14.44
CA HIS A 55 -27.45 18.23 14.75
C HIS A 55 -26.37 18.24 15.84
N ILE A 56 -25.81 19.40 16.18
CA ILE A 56 -24.79 19.58 17.22
C ILE A 56 -25.44 20.20 18.46
N TRP A 57 -26.23 21.27 18.28
CA TRP A 57 -26.69 22.14 19.38
C TRP A 57 -28.19 22.00 19.71
N GLY A 58 -28.94 21.14 19.00
CA GLY A 58 -30.39 21.04 19.14
C GLY A 58 -31.16 22.26 18.60
N ARG A 59 -32.47 22.34 18.88
CA ARG A 59 -33.33 23.42 18.38
C ARG A 59 -33.17 24.69 19.22
N GLY A 60 -32.61 25.75 18.63
CA GLY A 60 -32.74 27.12 19.14
C GLY A 60 -31.45 27.91 19.43
N ALA A 61 -30.26 27.34 19.21
CA ALA A 61 -28.99 28.01 19.51
C ALA A 61 -28.50 28.91 18.34
N ALA A 62 -29.21 30.00 18.05
CA ALA A 62 -28.71 30.99 17.09
C ALA A 62 -27.52 31.75 17.68
N PHE A 63 -26.50 32.05 16.87
CA PHE A 63 -25.36 32.88 17.28
C PHE A 63 -25.85 34.29 17.68
N PRO A 64 -25.55 34.77 18.91
CA PRO A 64 -26.02 36.08 19.36
C PRO A 64 -25.39 37.25 18.60
N GLY A 65 -26.15 38.34 18.46
CA GLY A 65 -25.67 39.57 17.81
C GLY A 65 -24.87 40.50 18.73
N ASP A 66 -24.99 40.31 20.05
CA ASP A 66 -24.23 41.05 21.06
C ASP A 66 -22.96 40.29 21.45
N ILE A 67 -21.88 41.00 21.76
CA ILE A 67 -20.56 40.40 22.00
C ILE A 67 -20.47 39.66 23.33
N ASP A 68 -21.17 40.15 24.36
CA ASP A 68 -21.18 39.52 25.68
C ASP A 68 -22.02 38.24 25.63
N ASP A 69 -23.19 38.31 24.99
CA ASP A 69 -24.03 37.14 24.73
C ASP A 69 -23.32 36.09 23.85
N ALA A 70 -22.55 36.53 22.85
CA ALA A 70 -21.79 35.64 21.97
C ALA A 70 -20.65 34.92 22.70
N TYR A 71 -20.03 35.58 23.68
CA TYR A 71 -19.01 34.96 24.52
C TYR A 71 -19.61 33.88 25.43
N GLU A 72 -20.70 34.20 26.13
CA GLU A 72 -21.42 33.23 26.95
C GLU A 72 -21.92 32.05 26.11
N TRP A 73 -22.47 32.31 24.92
CA TRP A 73 -22.89 31.27 23.98
C TRP A 73 -21.74 30.35 23.59
N LEU A 74 -20.56 30.90 23.29
CA LEU A 74 -19.39 30.10 22.89
C LEU A 74 -18.85 29.24 24.04
N VAL A 75 -18.86 29.77 25.27
CA VAL A 75 -18.46 29.02 26.47
C VAL A 75 -19.41 27.85 26.69
N ASN A 76 -20.72 28.09 26.69
CA ASN A 76 -21.73 27.04 26.88
C ASN A 76 -21.64 25.97 25.78
N ALA A 77 -21.45 26.40 24.52
CA ALA A 77 -21.25 25.50 23.39
C ALA A 77 -20.01 24.59 23.58
N ASN A 78 -18.90 25.14 24.06
CA ASN A 78 -17.71 24.32 24.34
C ASN A 78 -17.94 23.34 25.51
N GLU A 79 -18.66 23.76 26.56
CA GLU A 79 -19.01 22.88 27.67
C GLU A 79 -19.89 21.70 27.22
N GLU A 80 -20.94 21.96 26.44
CA GLU A 80 -21.83 20.92 25.89
C GLU A 80 -21.06 19.90 25.01
N VAL A 81 -20.12 20.37 24.19
CA VAL A 81 -19.29 19.47 23.37
C VAL A 81 -18.38 18.62 24.24
N LEU A 82 -17.77 19.20 25.27
CA LEU A 82 -16.88 18.47 26.18
C LEU A 82 -17.66 17.44 27.00
N GLU A 83 -18.86 17.77 27.48
CA GLU A 83 -19.75 16.83 28.16
C GLU A 83 -20.14 15.65 27.26
N LEU A 84 -20.49 15.92 26.00
CA LEU A 84 -20.80 14.84 25.04
C LEU A 84 -19.59 13.93 24.78
N VAL A 85 -18.40 14.50 24.69
CA VAL A 85 -17.15 13.73 24.55
C VAL A 85 -16.93 12.85 25.78
N ASP A 86 -17.12 13.39 26.98
CA ASP A 86 -16.97 12.63 28.23
C ASP A 86 -17.99 11.49 28.33
N GLU A 87 -19.25 11.73 27.98
CA GLU A 87 -20.30 10.70 27.92
C GLU A 87 -19.94 9.57 26.95
N LEU A 88 -19.49 9.91 25.74
CA LEU A 88 -19.07 8.93 24.73
C LEU A 88 -17.84 8.14 25.17
N VAL A 89 -16.87 8.79 25.83
CA VAL A 89 -15.68 8.13 26.36
C VAL A 89 -16.04 7.18 27.50
N ASP A 90 -16.97 7.55 28.36
CA ASP A 90 -17.43 6.70 29.47
C ASP A 90 -18.31 5.54 28.97
N GLU A 91 -19.14 5.74 27.94
CA GLU A 91 -19.86 4.65 27.26
C GLU A 91 -18.87 3.65 26.64
N LEU A 92 -17.83 4.14 25.96
CA LEU A 92 -16.76 3.30 25.41
C LEU A 92 -16.02 2.52 26.51
N ARG A 93 -15.75 3.14 27.66
CA ARG A 93 -15.13 2.47 28.81
C ARG A 93 -16.04 1.43 29.43
N ARG A 94 -17.35 1.69 29.47
CA ARG A 94 -18.36 0.76 30.00
C ARG A 94 -18.54 -0.45 29.11
N ILE A 95 -18.68 -0.26 27.80
CA ILE A 95 -18.71 -1.36 26.82
C ILE A 95 -17.46 -2.24 26.97
N ARG A 96 -16.29 -1.61 27.13
CA ARG A 96 -15.04 -2.33 27.35
C ARG A 96 -15.02 -3.13 28.67
N LYS A 97 -15.59 -2.60 29.76
CA LYS A 97 -15.71 -3.33 31.03
C LYS A 97 -16.69 -4.49 30.94
N GLU A 98 -17.83 -4.30 30.27
CA GLU A 98 -18.82 -5.36 30.06
C GLU A 98 -18.21 -6.51 29.21
N GLU A 99 -17.39 -6.20 28.20
CA GLU A 99 -16.61 -7.19 27.43
C GLU A 99 -15.53 -7.90 28.27
N GLU A 100 -14.92 -7.22 29.24
CA GLU A 100 -13.91 -7.78 30.16
C GLU A 100 -14.57 -8.69 31.23
N GLU A 101 -15.74 -8.30 31.77
CA GLU A 101 -16.50 -9.06 32.79
C GLU A 101 -17.23 -10.29 32.20
N GLU A 102 -17.67 -10.24 30.95
CA GLU A 102 -18.21 -11.41 30.22
C GLU A 102 -17.11 -12.46 29.98
N TYR A 103 -15.85 -12.03 29.92
CA TYR A 103 -14.66 -12.88 29.83
C TYR A 103 -14.27 -13.52 31.18
N GLU A 104 -14.38 -12.78 32.29
CA GLU A 104 -14.08 -13.31 33.63
C GLU A 104 -15.17 -14.28 34.15
N ASN A 105 -16.44 -14.02 33.87
CA ASN A 105 -17.54 -14.92 34.26
C ASN A 105 -17.61 -16.21 33.42
N GLY A 106 -16.91 -16.26 32.28
CA GLY A 106 -16.73 -17.46 31.46
C GLY A 106 -15.60 -18.40 31.92
N PHE A 107 -14.78 -17.98 32.89
CA PHE A 107 -13.63 -18.76 33.39
C PHE A 107 -13.50 -18.70 34.92
N GLY A 108 -14.61 -18.95 35.62
CA GLY A 108 -14.62 -19.12 37.08
C GLY A 108 -14.45 -20.58 37.52
N SER A 109 -13.27 -20.89 38.09
CA SER A 109 -12.91 -22.09 38.88
C SER A 109 -12.27 -23.27 38.13
N GLY A 110 -10.93 -23.37 38.24
CA GLY A 110 -10.18 -24.54 37.80
C GLY A 110 -8.72 -24.32 37.38
N CYS A 111 -8.07 -23.19 37.72
CA CYS A 111 -6.65 -22.99 37.44
C CYS A 111 -5.78 -23.75 38.45
N ALA A 112 -5.47 -25.02 38.15
CA ALA A 112 -4.24 -25.72 38.53
C ALA A 112 -4.25 -27.23 38.18
N ARG A 113 -4.95 -27.69 37.13
CA ARG A 113 -4.79 -29.11 36.70
C ARG A 113 -5.22 -29.47 35.28
N ARG A 114 -5.22 -28.52 34.33
CA ARG A 114 -5.49 -28.80 32.91
C ARG A 114 -4.50 -28.07 32.02
N LYS A 115 -3.24 -28.51 32.04
CA LYS A 115 -2.26 -28.15 30.98
C LYS A 115 -2.06 -29.26 29.95
N ASN A 116 -2.67 -30.44 30.13
CA ASN A 116 -2.37 -31.61 29.28
C ASN A 116 -3.58 -32.22 28.54
N GLU A 117 -4.83 -31.81 28.78
CA GLU A 117 -5.98 -32.54 28.20
C GLU A 117 -6.44 -32.03 26.81
N TRP A 118 -6.09 -30.81 26.39
CA TRP A 118 -6.48 -30.33 25.05
C TRP A 118 -5.55 -30.84 23.94
N PHE A 119 -4.28 -31.11 24.25
CA PHE A 119 -3.30 -31.62 23.29
C PHE A 119 -3.42 -33.14 23.06
N ASP A 120 -3.89 -33.91 24.05
CA ASP A 120 -4.06 -35.36 23.91
C ASP A 120 -5.28 -35.74 23.02
N SER A 121 -6.25 -34.84 22.84
CA SER A 121 -7.36 -35.06 21.89
C SER A 121 -6.98 -34.87 20.41
N ILE A 122 -5.74 -34.44 20.10
CA ILE A 122 -5.28 -34.25 18.71
C ILE A 122 -4.50 -35.47 18.19
N ASN A 123 -4.03 -36.37 19.08
CA ASN A 123 -3.21 -37.54 18.70
C ASN A 123 -3.92 -38.89 18.81
N GLY A 124 -5.26 -38.91 18.77
CA GLY A 124 -6.03 -40.14 18.91
C GLY A 124 -7.30 -40.13 18.07
N MET A 125 -7.17 -40.04 16.75
CA MET A 125 -8.24 -40.43 15.84
C MET A 125 -7.65 -41.16 14.63
N ASP A 126 -8.07 -42.42 14.50
CA ASP A 126 -7.74 -43.31 13.40
C ASP A 126 -8.04 -42.67 12.03
N GLU A 127 -7.17 -43.00 11.06
CA GLU A 127 -7.38 -42.77 9.64
C GLU A 127 -8.67 -43.45 9.17
N GLU A 128 -9.81 -42.78 9.24
CA GLU A 128 -10.96 -42.98 8.34
C GLU A 128 -12.09 -42.00 8.69
N THR A 129 -12.00 -40.77 8.19
CA THR A 129 -13.17 -39.97 7.77
C THR A 129 -12.72 -38.71 7.03
N LEU A 130 -12.96 -38.70 5.72
CA LEU A 130 -12.72 -37.58 4.82
C LEU A 130 -13.66 -36.42 5.20
N GLY A 131 -13.15 -35.34 5.82
CA GLY A 131 -13.98 -34.19 6.21
C GLY A 131 -13.21 -32.95 6.69
N SER A 132 -12.87 -32.06 5.75
CA SER A 132 -12.47 -30.64 5.92
C SER A 132 -11.57 -30.27 7.12
N LYS A 133 -10.26 -30.17 6.86
CA LYS A 133 -9.29 -29.52 7.77
C LYS A 133 -9.75 -28.10 8.17
N PRO A 134 -9.53 -27.65 9.42
CA PRO A 134 -9.89 -26.30 9.84
C PRO A 134 -9.09 -25.25 9.05
N LYS A 135 -9.79 -24.31 8.41
CA LYS A 135 -9.14 -23.23 7.64
C LYS A 135 -8.60 -22.17 8.58
N VAL A 136 -7.31 -21.85 8.45
CA VAL A 136 -6.69 -20.69 9.11
C VAL A 136 -7.44 -19.43 8.69
N PRO A 137 -7.90 -18.58 9.62
CA PRO A 137 -8.70 -17.41 9.28
C PRO A 137 -7.86 -16.36 8.55
N PHE A 138 -8.38 -15.86 7.43
CA PHE A 138 -7.79 -14.76 6.67
C PHE A 138 -7.87 -13.41 7.38
N HIS A 139 -8.89 -13.22 8.21
CA HIS A 139 -9.08 -12.01 9.00
C HIS A 139 -9.62 -12.37 10.37
N ILE A 140 -8.96 -11.87 11.41
CA ILE A 140 -9.38 -12.00 12.80
C ILE A 140 -9.81 -10.61 13.30
N PRO A 141 -11.12 -10.35 13.47
CA PRO A 141 -11.64 -9.04 13.87
C PRO A 141 -11.15 -8.54 15.23
N THR A 142 -10.83 -9.45 16.15
CA THR A 142 -10.41 -9.15 17.52
C THR A 142 -8.96 -8.69 17.63
N ILE A 143 -8.15 -8.84 16.59
CA ILE A 143 -6.77 -8.34 16.57
C ILE A 143 -6.79 -6.81 16.58
N ARG A 144 -6.18 -6.21 17.61
CA ARG A 144 -5.91 -4.76 17.66
C ARG A 144 -5.01 -4.37 16.50
N LYS A 145 -5.30 -3.24 15.84
CA LYS A 145 -4.51 -2.74 14.70
C LYS A 145 -3.05 -2.54 15.10
N PRO A 146 -2.08 -3.26 14.50
CA PRO A 146 -0.67 -3.09 14.79
C PRO A 146 -0.19 -1.64 14.62
N GLN A 147 -0.81 -0.89 13.71
CA GLN A 147 -0.48 0.50 13.47
C GLN A 147 -0.61 1.37 14.73
N TYR A 148 -1.67 1.16 15.52
CA TYR A 148 -1.87 1.87 16.78
C TYR A 148 -1.03 1.29 17.91
N VAL A 149 -0.90 -0.03 17.97
CA VAL A 149 -0.16 -0.72 19.06
C VAL A 149 1.33 -0.39 19.01
N TYR A 150 1.92 -0.34 17.82
CA TYR A 150 3.36 -0.11 17.62
C TYR A 150 3.69 1.30 17.09
N ASN A 151 2.68 2.18 17.02
CA ASN A 151 2.80 3.54 16.50
C ASN A 151 3.45 3.58 15.09
N ILE A 152 2.97 2.72 14.19
CA ILE A 152 3.39 2.69 12.80
C ILE A 152 2.65 3.82 12.08
N VAL A 153 3.38 4.89 11.79
CA VAL A 153 2.83 6.07 11.11
C VAL A 153 2.99 5.91 9.61
N VAL A 154 1.89 6.01 8.87
CA VAL A 154 1.84 5.91 7.42
C VAL A 154 1.09 7.10 6.86
N SER A 155 1.67 7.80 5.89
CA SER A 155 0.97 8.85 5.15
C SER A 155 0.18 8.23 3.99
N ASN A 156 -1.14 8.18 4.12
CA ASN A 156 -2.07 7.70 3.10
C ASN A 156 -2.58 8.80 2.16
N ALA A 157 -2.04 10.02 2.26
CA ALA A 157 -2.40 11.13 1.39
C ALA A 157 -2.32 10.74 -0.09
N ASN A 158 -3.25 11.26 -0.90
CA ASN A 158 -3.31 11.00 -2.34
C ASN A 158 -2.24 11.80 -3.10
N GLN A 159 -0.98 11.49 -2.80
CA GLN A 159 0.21 12.11 -3.37
C GLN A 159 1.21 11.00 -3.72
N PRO A 160 2.08 11.21 -4.74
CA PRO A 160 3.12 10.24 -5.08
C PRO A 160 3.96 9.82 -3.88
N PHE A 161 4.49 8.59 -3.91
CA PHE A 161 5.41 8.13 -2.88
C PHE A 161 6.71 8.92 -2.92
N GLU A 162 7.22 9.36 -1.76
CA GLU A 162 8.50 10.05 -1.68
C GLU A 162 9.58 9.09 -1.19
N HIS A 163 10.51 8.75 -2.07
CA HIS A 163 11.70 8.00 -1.72
C HIS A 163 12.76 8.91 -1.09
N VAL A 164 12.55 9.30 0.18
CA VAL A 164 13.38 10.27 0.94
C VAL A 164 14.89 9.95 0.91
N LEU A 165 15.26 8.68 0.72
CA LEU A 165 16.64 8.20 0.76
C LEU A 165 17.32 8.15 -0.61
N LEU A 166 16.59 8.40 -1.68
CA LEU A 166 17.11 8.36 -3.05
C LEU A 166 17.46 9.77 -3.53
N GLU A 167 18.55 9.85 -4.29
CA GLU A 167 18.90 11.05 -5.05
C GLU A 167 17.85 11.29 -6.13
N LYS A 168 17.56 12.55 -6.45
CA LYS A 168 16.78 12.91 -7.63
C LYS A 168 17.71 13.16 -8.81
N SER A 169 17.21 12.96 -10.03
CA SER A 169 17.89 13.32 -11.27
C SER A 169 18.22 14.83 -11.32
N GLU A 170 19.14 15.22 -12.20
CA GLU A 170 19.57 16.63 -12.34
C GLU A 170 18.41 17.58 -12.67
N ASP A 171 17.40 17.10 -13.40
CA ASP A 171 16.17 17.81 -13.72
C ASP A 171 15.10 17.76 -12.61
N GLY A 172 15.35 17.00 -11.54
CA GLY A 172 14.45 16.81 -10.40
C GLY A 172 13.21 15.95 -10.68
N GLN A 173 13.07 15.37 -11.88
CA GLN A 173 11.82 14.72 -12.32
C GLN A 173 11.66 13.28 -11.83
N ARG A 174 12.76 12.56 -11.59
CA ARG A 174 12.72 11.15 -11.14
C ARG A 174 13.71 10.86 -10.03
N PHE A 175 13.44 9.80 -9.28
CA PHE A 175 14.43 9.23 -8.37
C PHE A 175 15.46 8.41 -9.16
N ILE A 176 16.71 8.48 -8.73
CA ILE A 176 17.79 7.64 -9.25
C ILE A 176 17.81 6.36 -8.44
N HIS A 177 17.54 5.23 -9.11
CA HIS A 177 17.57 3.93 -8.45
C HIS A 177 19.02 3.57 -8.05
N PRO A 178 19.27 3.02 -6.84
CA PRO A 178 20.63 2.72 -6.39
C PRO A 178 21.42 1.78 -7.31
N LEU A 179 20.72 0.96 -8.09
CA LEU A 179 21.33 0.02 -9.02
C LEU A 179 21.71 0.63 -10.37
N GLU A 180 21.24 1.82 -10.74
CA GLU A 180 21.55 2.41 -12.07
C GLU A 180 23.05 2.53 -12.35
N LYS A 181 23.86 2.67 -11.30
CA LYS A 181 25.32 2.79 -11.37
C LYS A 181 26.04 1.44 -11.43
N LEU A 182 25.33 0.32 -11.29
CA LEU A 182 25.87 -1.03 -11.19
C LEU A 182 25.52 -1.85 -12.43
N SER A 183 26.50 -2.60 -12.93
CA SER A 183 26.25 -3.55 -14.03
C SER A 183 25.76 -4.88 -13.47
N VAL A 184 24.65 -5.39 -14.01
CA VAL A 184 24.15 -6.74 -13.71
C VAL A 184 25.19 -7.82 -13.96
N LEU A 185 26.06 -7.65 -14.95
CA LEU A 185 27.17 -8.58 -15.24
C LEU A 185 28.21 -8.65 -14.11
N GLY A 186 28.24 -7.64 -13.24
CA GLY A 186 29.05 -7.64 -12.02
C GLY A 186 28.53 -8.60 -10.94
N PHE A 187 27.25 -9.00 -10.99
CA PHE A 187 26.60 -9.87 -10.00
C PHE A 187 26.64 -11.35 -10.38
N VAL A 188 26.79 -11.64 -11.67
CA VAL A 188 26.89 -13.00 -12.21
C VAL A 188 28.07 -13.71 -11.56
N ASP A 189 27.83 -14.93 -11.10
CA ASP A 189 28.83 -15.76 -10.44
C ASP A 189 30.01 -16.03 -11.37
N LYS A 190 31.21 -15.56 -10.99
CA LYS A 190 32.45 -15.75 -11.77
C LYS A 190 33.28 -16.96 -11.32
N GLU A 191 32.92 -17.56 -10.19
CA GLU A 191 33.62 -18.72 -9.65
C GLU A 191 33.36 -19.97 -10.48
N ASN A 192 34.25 -20.96 -10.36
CA ASN A 192 34.10 -22.22 -11.07
C ASN A 192 32.95 -23.05 -10.48
N LEU A 193 31.73 -22.76 -10.93
CA LEU A 193 30.47 -23.41 -10.54
C LEU A 193 30.48 -24.92 -10.82
N GLU A 194 31.40 -25.43 -11.63
CA GLU A 194 31.55 -26.85 -11.93
C GLU A 194 31.97 -27.68 -10.70
N ASN A 195 32.59 -27.04 -9.71
CA ASN A 195 33.00 -27.66 -8.46
C ASN A 195 32.11 -27.25 -7.28
N LEU A 196 30.98 -26.60 -7.52
CA LEU A 196 30.07 -26.20 -6.45
C LEU A 196 29.46 -27.46 -5.81
N VAL A 197 29.66 -27.62 -4.50
CA VAL A 197 29.00 -28.67 -3.71
C VAL A 197 27.80 -28.05 -3.00
N PRO A 198 26.55 -28.44 -3.33
CA PRO A 198 25.36 -27.91 -2.67
C PRO A 198 25.38 -28.19 -1.18
N VAL A 199 25.10 -27.16 -0.38
CA VAL A 199 25.07 -27.28 1.09
C VAL A 199 23.63 -27.45 1.54
N LYS A 200 23.21 -28.69 1.81
CA LYS A 200 21.89 -28.96 2.37
C LYS A 200 21.86 -28.53 3.85
N PRO A 201 20.88 -27.72 4.28
CA PRO A 201 20.78 -27.38 5.70
C PRO A 201 20.44 -28.64 6.54
N PRO A 202 20.74 -28.63 7.84
CA PRO A 202 20.20 -29.61 8.78
C PRO A 202 18.67 -29.58 8.80
N SER A 203 18.03 -30.48 9.56
CA SER A 203 16.58 -30.32 9.75
C SER A 203 16.28 -29.02 10.49
N ILE A 204 15.05 -28.52 10.32
CA ILE A 204 14.61 -27.28 10.96
C ILE A 204 14.66 -27.38 12.50
N GLU A 205 14.46 -28.57 13.07
CA GLU A 205 14.57 -28.82 14.51
C GLU A 205 16.01 -28.71 15.01
N CYS A 206 16.99 -29.07 14.17
CA CYS A 206 18.42 -29.08 14.52
C CYS A 206 19.14 -27.78 14.15
N THR A 207 18.48 -26.88 13.43
CA THR A 207 19.09 -25.64 12.94
C THR A 207 18.88 -24.52 13.94
N PRO A 208 19.93 -23.79 14.36
CA PRO A 208 19.80 -22.64 15.25
C PRO A 208 18.77 -21.65 14.73
N PHE A 209 17.89 -21.21 15.61
CA PHE A 209 16.77 -20.35 15.27
C PHE A 209 16.65 -19.20 16.27
N LYS A 210 16.36 -18.01 15.75
CA LYS A 210 16.12 -16.83 16.56
C LYS A 210 14.93 -16.01 16.07
N LEU A 211 13.98 -15.80 16.97
CA LEU A 211 12.92 -14.81 16.81
C LEU A 211 13.46 -13.42 17.23
N VAL A 212 13.38 -12.44 16.33
CA VAL A 212 13.90 -11.09 16.52
C VAL A 212 12.73 -10.12 16.72
N GLU A 213 12.50 -9.75 17.97
CA GLU A 213 11.41 -8.84 18.39
C GLU A 213 11.93 -7.53 18.99
N GLU A 214 13.25 -7.39 19.11
CA GLU A 214 13.90 -6.25 19.74
C GLU A 214 15.07 -5.72 18.89
N VAL A 215 15.39 -4.44 19.10
CA VAL A 215 16.51 -3.75 18.44
C VAL A 215 17.85 -4.46 18.64
N LYS A 216 18.08 -5.03 19.82
CA LYS A 216 19.30 -5.81 20.09
C LYS A 216 19.41 -7.00 19.12
N GLY A 217 18.31 -7.72 18.90
CA GLY A 217 18.26 -8.83 17.97
C GLY A 217 18.52 -8.39 16.52
N LEU A 218 18.00 -7.22 16.10
CA LEU A 218 18.28 -6.64 14.79
C LEU A 218 19.76 -6.29 14.58
N LYS A 219 20.44 -5.74 15.60
CA LYS A 219 21.87 -5.43 15.53
C LYS A 219 22.72 -6.70 15.37
N GLU A 220 22.38 -7.73 16.14
CA GLU A 220 23.07 -9.02 16.07
C GLU A 220 22.84 -9.70 14.70
N LEU A 221 21.62 -9.61 14.18
CA LEU A 221 21.29 -10.06 12.82
C LEU A 221 22.09 -9.30 11.77
N ALA A 222 22.11 -7.96 11.82
CA ALA A 222 22.87 -7.14 10.87
C ALA A 222 24.36 -7.52 10.86
N ALA A 223 24.97 -7.68 12.04
CA ALA A 223 26.36 -8.13 12.16
C ALA A 223 26.57 -9.52 11.54
N LYS A 224 25.63 -10.45 11.76
CA LYS A 224 25.67 -11.78 11.14
C LYS A 224 25.60 -11.68 9.62
N LEU A 225 24.65 -10.92 9.07
CA LEU A 225 24.49 -10.77 7.62
C LEU A 225 25.70 -10.10 6.96
N SER A 226 26.35 -9.15 7.64
CA SER A 226 27.61 -8.56 7.17
C SER A 226 28.76 -9.57 7.09
N SER A 227 28.73 -10.64 7.90
CA SER A 227 29.78 -11.67 7.95
C SER A 227 29.65 -12.78 6.90
N VAL A 228 28.48 -12.93 6.27
CA VAL A 228 28.21 -13.97 5.26
C VAL A 228 28.21 -13.38 3.85
N ASN A 229 28.37 -14.20 2.82
CA ASN A 229 28.35 -13.75 1.42
C ASN A 229 26.95 -13.83 0.79
N GLU A 230 26.10 -14.72 1.28
CA GLU A 230 24.74 -14.90 0.82
C GLU A 230 23.77 -15.21 1.96
N PHE A 231 22.51 -14.80 1.80
CA PHE A 231 21.42 -15.13 2.69
C PHE A 231 20.09 -15.16 1.92
N ALA A 232 19.19 -16.03 2.38
CA ALA A 232 17.83 -16.14 1.86
C ALA A 232 16.89 -15.18 2.60
N VAL A 233 15.91 -14.63 1.90
CA VAL A 233 14.92 -13.69 2.46
C VAL A 233 13.54 -14.02 1.93
N ASP A 234 12.53 -13.91 2.79
CA ASP A 234 11.11 -13.93 2.44
C ASP A 234 10.34 -12.95 3.34
N LEU A 235 9.11 -12.60 2.97
CA LEU A 235 8.25 -11.68 3.73
C LEU A 235 6.81 -12.19 3.84
N GLU A 236 6.15 -11.81 4.95
CA GLU A 236 4.71 -11.98 5.10
C GLU A 236 4.02 -10.61 5.16
N HIS A 237 2.87 -10.51 4.51
CA HIS A 237 2.16 -9.23 4.32
C HIS A 237 0.68 -9.30 4.71
N ASN A 238 0.14 -8.18 5.20
CA ASN A 238 -1.29 -8.00 5.38
C ASN A 238 -1.76 -6.71 4.70
N GLN A 239 -2.73 -6.84 3.79
CA GLN A 239 -3.35 -5.72 3.08
C GLN A 239 -4.79 -5.43 3.49
N TYR A 240 -5.43 -6.29 4.29
CA TYR A 240 -6.88 -6.17 4.51
C TYR A 240 -7.24 -5.04 5.49
N ARG A 241 -6.40 -4.83 6.51
CA ARG A 241 -6.63 -3.86 7.60
C ARG A 241 -5.60 -2.73 7.62
N SER A 242 -5.16 -2.32 6.43
CA SER A 242 -4.29 -1.18 6.15
C SER A 242 -4.54 -0.73 4.71
N PHE A 243 -4.41 0.57 4.42
CA PHE A 243 -4.65 1.10 3.08
C PHE A 243 -3.54 0.70 2.11
N GLN A 244 -2.28 0.99 2.47
CA GLN A 244 -1.12 0.60 1.66
C GLN A 244 -0.67 -0.85 1.95
N GLY A 245 -1.09 -1.44 3.07
CA GLY A 245 -0.67 -2.75 3.53
C GLY A 245 0.54 -2.69 4.47
N LEU A 246 0.86 -3.82 5.10
CA LEU A 246 1.87 -3.94 6.14
C LEU A 246 2.70 -5.22 5.96
N THR A 247 4.03 -5.10 5.92
CA THR A 247 4.92 -6.25 6.11
C THR A 247 4.90 -6.65 7.58
N CYS A 248 4.37 -7.84 7.85
CA CYS A 248 4.10 -8.37 9.18
C CYS A 248 5.22 -9.25 9.72
N LEU A 249 6.01 -9.86 8.84
CA LEU A 249 7.13 -10.72 9.18
C LEU A 249 8.20 -10.64 8.08
N MET A 250 9.45 -10.83 8.46
CA MET A 250 10.56 -11.04 7.52
C MET A 250 11.34 -12.25 7.98
N GLN A 251 11.61 -13.18 7.08
CA GLN A 251 12.36 -14.39 7.37
C GLN A 251 13.70 -14.31 6.67
N ILE A 252 14.76 -14.71 7.38
CA ILE A 252 16.12 -14.70 6.83
C ILE A 252 16.82 -15.98 7.23
N SER A 253 17.37 -16.70 6.26
CA SER A 253 18.21 -17.87 6.51
C SER A 253 19.61 -17.64 5.99
N THR A 254 20.59 -17.93 6.83
CA THR A 254 21.99 -18.08 6.42
C THR A 254 22.30 -19.56 6.19
N ARG A 255 23.53 -19.89 5.81
CA ARG A 255 23.96 -21.31 5.72
C ARG A 255 23.95 -22.04 7.07
N THR A 256 23.92 -21.31 8.19
CA THR A 256 24.13 -21.88 9.53
C THR A 256 22.96 -21.71 10.49
N GLU A 257 22.06 -20.77 10.25
CA GLU A 257 21.01 -20.38 11.20
C GLU A 257 19.87 -19.62 10.51
N ASP A 258 18.69 -19.70 11.12
CA ASP A 258 17.44 -19.08 10.66
C ASP A 258 16.99 -17.96 11.62
N PHE A 259 16.42 -16.92 11.04
CA PHE A 259 15.86 -15.78 11.74
C PHE A 259 14.43 -15.51 11.27
N VAL A 260 13.57 -15.17 12.21
CA VAL A 260 12.26 -14.59 11.93
C VAL A 260 12.20 -13.26 12.64
N ILE A 261 11.93 -12.18 11.91
CA ILE A 261 11.90 -10.81 12.40
C ILE A 261 10.44 -10.38 12.51
N ASP A 262 10.01 -9.98 13.71
CA ASP A 262 8.70 -9.35 13.91
C ASP A 262 8.76 -7.88 13.45
N THR A 263 8.54 -7.67 12.16
CA THR A 263 8.64 -6.35 11.54
C THR A 263 7.59 -5.36 12.04
N LEU A 264 6.53 -5.80 12.72
CA LEU A 264 5.56 -4.90 13.35
C LEU A 264 6.14 -4.28 14.62
N LYS A 265 6.77 -5.09 15.49
CA LYS A 265 7.37 -4.63 16.75
C LYS A 265 8.58 -3.72 16.54
N VAL A 266 9.43 -4.05 15.56
CA VAL A 266 10.69 -3.34 15.30
C VAL A 266 10.66 -2.48 14.03
N GLN A 267 9.47 -2.18 13.49
CA GLN A 267 9.24 -1.52 12.19
C GLN A 267 10.23 -0.39 11.90
N LYS A 268 10.30 0.62 12.79
CA LYS A 268 11.12 1.83 12.62
C LYS A 268 12.63 1.57 12.61
N HIS A 269 13.06 0.38 13.04
CA HIS A 269 14.45 -0.01 13.17
C HIS A 269 14.93 -0.97 12.09
N VAL A 270 14.02 -1.69 11.41
CA VAL A 270 14.38 -2.65 10.35
C VAL A 270 15.24 -1.98 9.28
N GLY A 271 14.75 -0.87 8.72
CA GLY A 271 15.47 -0.09 7.71
C GLY A 271 16.80 0.46 8.20
N LEU A 272 16.89 0.91 9.45
CA LEU A 272 18.11 1.49 10.03
C LEU A 272 19.26 0.49 10.13
N TYR A 273 18.96 -0.79 10.38
CA TYR A 273 19.99 -1.82 10.59
C TYR A 273 20.23 -2.71 9.37
N LEU A 274 19.22 -2.94 8.54
CA LEU A 274 19.33 -3.92 7.45
C LEU A 274 19.57 -3.28 6.06
N ARG A 275 19.30 -1.98 5.87
CA ARG A 275 19.41 -1.35 4.54
C ARG A 275 20.78 -1.52 3.89
N GLU A 276 21.86 -1.28 4.63
CA GLU A 276 23.21 -1.31 4.05
C GLU A 276 23.59 -2.72 3.57
N VAL A 277 23.24 -3.78 4.31
CA VAL A 277 23.55 -5.16 3.88
C VAL A 277 22.70 -5.61 2.69
N PHE A 278 21.46 -5.13 2.58
CA PHE A 278 20.61 -5.40 1.42
C PHE A 278 21.07 -4.62 0.16
N LYS A 279 21.63 -3.42 0.34
CA LYS A 279 22.19 -2.60 -0.74
C LYS A 279 23.60 -3.01 -1.16
N ASP A 280 24.33 -3.76 -0.32
CA ASP A 280 25.70 -4.19 -0.59
C ASP A 280 25.76 -5.13 -1.82
N PRO A 281 26.48 -4.77 -2.90
CA PRO A 281 26.62 -5.59 -4.11
C PRO A 281 27.46 -6.85 -3.89
N THR A 282 28.26 -6.92 -2.81
CA THR A 282 29.07 -8.10 -2.48
C THR A 282 28.27 -9.19 -1.77
N LYS A 283 27.07 -8.84 -1.28
CA LYS A 283 26.17 -9.75 -0.58
C LYS A 283 25.08 -10.22 -1.53
N LYS A 284 24.88 -11.52 -1.66
CA LYS A 284 23.79 -12.08 -2.46
C LYS A 284 22.54 -12.27 -1.62
N LYS A 285 21.43 -11.70 -2.10
CA LYS A 285 20.11 -11.95 -1.52
C LYS A 285 19.43 -12.98 -2.38
N VAL A 286 19.04 -14.10 -1.80
CA VAL A 286 18.28 -15.15 -2.50
C VAL A 286 16.83 -15.05 -2.07
N MET A 287 15.92 -14.87 -3.02
CA MET A 287 14.48 -14.79 -2.74
C MET A 287 13.71 -15.65 -3.75
N HIS A 288 12.40 -15.78 -3.58
CA HIS A 288 11.55 -16.54 -4.47
C HIS A 288 10.33 -15.73 -4.92
N GLY A 289 10.29 -15.32 -6.18
CA GLY A 289 9.15 -14.54 -6.69
C GLY A 289 9.04 -13.18 -6.01
N ALA A 290 10.15 -12.46 -5.95
CA ALA A 290 10.34 -11.28 -5.09
C ALA A 290 9.65 -10.00 -5.62
N ASP A 291 8.85 -10.09 -6.68
CA ASP A 291 8.22 -8.94 -7.33
C ASP A 291 7.45 -8.04 -6.36
N ARG A 292 6.76 -8.63 -5.37
CA ARG A 292 6.06 -7.87 -4.32
C ARG A 292 6.95 -7.52 -3.14
N ASP A 293 7.88 -8.40 -2.79
CA ASP A 293 8.76 -8.19 -1.64
C ASP A 293 9.66 -6.99 -1.82
N ILE A 294 10.21 -6.79 -3.02
CA ILE A 294 11.00 -5.60 -3.35
C ILE A 294 10.22 -4.32 -3.06
N ILE A 295 8.95 -4.29 -3.48
CA ILE A 295 8.08 -3.14 -3.28
C ILE A 295 7.76 -2.92 -1.80
N TRP A 296 7.50 -3.99 -1.05
CA TRP A 296 7.20 -3.93 0.38
C TRP A 296 8.42 -3.49 1.21
N LEU A 297 9.62 -3.98 0.88
CA LEU A 297 10.87 -3.55 1.51
C LEU A 297 11.11 -2.05 1.36
N GLN A 298 10.81 -1.49 0.19
CA GLN A 298 10.94 -0.06 -0.07
C GLN A 298 9.90 0.75 0.69
N ARG A 299 8.62 0.35 0.61
CA ARG A 299 7.50 1.04 1.26
C ARG A 299 7.68 1.11 2.78
N ASP A 300 7.96 -0.02 3.43
CA ASP A 300 7.90 -0.12 4.88
C ASP A 300 9.22 0.21 5.57
N PHE A 301 10.35 -0.04 4.90
CA PHE A 301 11.67 0.04 5.54
C PHE A 301 12.68 0.90 4.76
N GLY A 302 12.34 1.39 3.56
CA GLY A 302 13.28 2.07 2.69
C GLY A 302 14.50 1.18 2.36
N ILE A 303 14.28 -0.12 2.21
CA ILE A 303 15.31 -1.10 1.85
C ILE A 303 15.26 -1.32 0.34
N TYR A 304 16.41 -1.20 -0.31
CA TYR A 304 16.61 -1.49 -1.73
C TYR A 304 17.57 -2.66 -1.86
N VAL A 305 17.20 -3.65 -2.68
CA VAL A 305 17.94 -4.89 -2.80
C VAL A 305 18.88 -4.81 -4.00
N CYS A 306 20.17 -5.08 -3.76
CA CYS A 306 21.19 -5.23 -4.81
C CYS A 306 21.60 -6.70 -4.94
N ASN A 307 22.09 -7.17 -6.10
CA ASN A 307 22.60 -8.54 -6.24
C ASN A 307 21.58 -9.61 -5.73
N LEU A 308 20.37 -9.52 -6.26
CA LEU A 308 19.31 -10.50 -6.05
C LEU A 308 19.52 -11.71 -6.97
N PHE A 309 19.31 -12.90 -6.42
CA PHE A 309 19.02 -14.10 -7.20
C PHE A 309 17.60 -14.55 -6.88
N ASP A 310 16.68 -14.39 -7.84
CA ASP A 310 15.30 -14.85 -7.70
C ASP A 310 15.16 -16.29 -8.21
N THR A 311 14.93 -17.22 -7.30
CA THR A 311 14.73 -18.65 -7.63
C THR A 311 13.45 -18.91 -8.42
N GLY A 312 12.45 -18.03 -8.32
CA GLY A 312 11.27 -18.01 -9.17
C GLY A 312 11.64 -17.67 -10.61
N GLN A 313 12.50 -16.67 -10.84
CA GLN A 313 13.00 -16.37 -12.19
C GLN A 313 13.88 -17.52 -12.72
N ALA A 314 14.74 -18.09 -11.87
CA ALA A 314 15.55 -19.26 -12.21
C ALA A 314 14.71 -20.47 -12.64
N SER A 315 13.60 -20.75 -11.95
CA SER A 315 12.70 -21.85 -12.30
C SER A 315 12.07 -21.69 -13.69
N ARG A 316 11.80 -20.44 -14.12
CA ARG A 316 11.26 -20.12 -15.44
C ARG A 316 12.30 -20.29 -16.53
N VAL A 317 13.54 -19.85 -16.29
CA VAL A 317 14.66 -20.04 -17.23
C VAL A 317 14.98 -21.53 -17.40
N LEU A 318 14.96 -22.29 -16.31
CA LEU A 318 15.11 -23.74 -16.31
C LEU A 318 13.90 -24.50 -16.89
N LYS A 319 12.79 -23.81 -17.19
CA LYS A 319 11.54 -24.40 -17.70
C LYS A 319 11.04 -25.57 -16.85
N LEU A 320 11.07 -25.40 -15.51
CA LEU A 320 10.52 -26.39 -14.60
C LEU A 320 8.99 -26.51 -14.76
N GLU A 321 8.41 -27.64 -14.34
CA GLU A 321 6.97 -27.90 -14.47
C GLU A 321 6.11 -26.83 -13.80
N LYS A 322 6.55 -26.33 -12.65
CA LYS A 322 5.90 -25.26 -11.88
C LYS A 322 6.95 -24.32 -11.30
N TYR A 323 6.53 -23.10 -10.99
CA TYR A 323 7.43 -22.01 -10.56
C TYR A 323 7.23 -21.60 -9.10
N SER A 324 6.36 -22.27 -8.34
CA SER A 324 6.07 -21.90 -6.95
C SER A 324 7.11 -22.45 -5.97
N LEU A 325 7.30 -21.74 -4.85
CA LEU A 325 8.21 -22.16 -3.78
C LEU A 325 7.89 -23.57 -3.28
N GLN A 326 6.60 -23.87 -3.06
CA GLN A 326 6.16 -25.22 -2.70
C GLN A 326 6.67 -26.28 -3.69
N TYR A 327 6.58 -26.01 -5.00
CA TYR A 327 7.06 -26.97 -5.97
C TYR A 327 8.58 -27.14 -5.87
N LEU A 328 9.34 -26.05 -5.66
CA LEU A 328 10.80 -26.15 -5.50
C LEU A 328 11.18 -26.92 -4.23
N LEU A 329 10.51 -26.68 -3.11
CA LEU A 329 10.71 -27.41 -1.86
C LEU A 329 10.46 -28.91 -2.06
N GLN A 330 9.38 -29.29 -2.74
CA GLN A 330 9.08 -30.69 -3.02
C GLN A 330 10.08 -31.30 -4.01
N HIS A 331 10.39 -30.58 -5.10
CA HIS A 331 11.22 -31.08 -6.20
C HIS A 331 12.69 -31.26 -5.80
N PHE A 332 13.26 -30.30 -5.06
CA PHE A 332 14.68 -30.30 -4.71
C PHE A 332 14.96 -30.86 -3.31
N CYS A 333 14.04 -30.69 -2.37
CA CYS A 333 14.28 -31.06 -0.97
C CYS A 333 13.44 -32.25 -0.52
N GLY A 334 12.39 -32.63 -1.27
CA GLY A 334 11.41 -33.64 -0.85
C GLY A 334 10.50 -33.15 0.28
N VAL A 335 10.38 -31.83 0.48
CA VAL A 335 9.63 -31.21 1.57
C VAL A 335 8.26 -30.73 1.06
N THR A 336 7.20 -31.13 1.74
CA THR A 336 5.83 -30.72 1.41
C THR A 336 5.45 -29.47 2.19
N ALA A 337 5.38 -28.32 1.51
CA ALA A 337 5.00 -27.05 2.15
C ALA A 337 3.50 -27.00 2.52
N ASN A 338 3.18 -26.41 3.67
CA ASN A 338 1.81 -26.28 4.17
C ASN A 338 1.11 -25.02 3.67
N LYS A 339 0.23 -25.13 2.66
CA LYS A 339 -0.49 -23.97 2.08
C LYS A 339 -1.48 -23.27 3.00
N GLU A 340 -1.81 -23.85 4.16
CA GLU A 340 -2.91 -23.34 5.00
C GLU A 340 -2.63 -21.93 5.53
N TYR A 341 -1.35 -21.56 5.70
CA TYR A 341 -0.96 -20.28 6.32
C TYR A 341 -0.64 -19.15 5.32
N GLN A 342 -0.63 -19.43 4.01
CA GLN A 342 -0.34 -18.42 2.98
C GLN A 342 -1.30 -17.23 3.04
N ASN A 343 -2.56 -17.47 3.43
CA ASN A 343 -3.60 -16.44 3.56
C ASN A 343 -3.93 -16.14 5.02
N ALA A 344 -3.06 -16.48 5.97
CA ALA A 344 -3.31 -16.24 7.39
C ALA A 344 -3.29 -14.74 7.73
N ASP A 345 -3.99 -14.37 8.81
CA ASP A 345 -3.86 -13.03 9.38
C ASP A 345 -2.53 -12.89 10.15
N TRP A 346 -1.44 -12.56 9.42
CA TRP A 346 -0.08 -12.40 9.96
C TRP A 346 0.11 -11.28 10.99
N ARG A 347 -0.95 -10.53 11.29
CA ARG A 347 -0.99 -9.55 12.39
C ARG A 347 -1.12 -10.22 13.76
N LEU A 348 -1.49 -11.50 13.81
CA LEU A 348 -1.72 -12.25 15.04
C LEU A 348 -0.48 -12.27 15.94
N ARG A 349 -0.64 -11.90 17.22
CA ARG A 349 0.39 -11.97 18.26
C ARG A 349 -0.19 -12.49 19.60
N PRO A 350 0.54 -13.30 20.38
CA PRO A 350 1.84 -13.92 20.04
C PRO A 350 1.72 -14.83 18.81
N LEU A 351 2.80 -14.94 18.03
CA LEU A 351 2.79 -15.72 16.79
C LEU A 351 2.74 -17.22 17.14
N PRO A 352 1.73 -18.00 16.68
CA PRO A 352 1.67 -19.43 16.96
C PRO A 352 2.87 -20.19 16.39
N ASP A 353 3.36 -21.21 17.09
CA ASP A 353 4.51 -22.01 16.68
C ASP A 353 4.37 -22.60 15.26
N VAL A 354 3.14 -22.94 14.86
CA VAL A 354 2.83 -23.44 13.51
C VAL A 354 3.03 -22.39 12.42
N MET A 355 2.67 -21.13 12.67
CA MET A 355 2.91 -20.01 11.76
C MET A 355 4.39 -19.65 11.73
N LEU A 356 5.05 -19.71 12.89
CA LEU A 356 6.48 -19.47 13.00
C LEU A 356 7.29 -20.52 12.22
N ARG A 357 6.91 -21.80 12.34
CA ARG A 357 7.49 -22.89 11.56
C ARG A 357 7.27 -22.68 10.07
N TYR A 358 6.04 -22.36 9.65
CA TYR A 358 5.72 -22.11 8.24
C TYR A 358 6.63 -21.01 7.66
N GLY A 359 6.64 -19.82 8.28
CA GLY A 359 7.47 -18.73 7.77
C GLY A 359 8.96 -19.08 7.76
N ARG A 360 9.44 -19.83 8.76
CA ARG A 360 10.83 -20.28 8.79
C ARG A 360 11.16 -21.25 7.65
N GLU A 361 10.23 -22.13 7.27
CA GLU A 361 10.43 -23.10 6.17
C GLU A 361 10.61 -22.42 4.80
N ASP A 362 10.03 -21.24 4.59
CA ASP A 362 10.10 -20.52 3.30
C ASP A 362 11.53 -20.08 2.92
N THR A 363 12.38 -19.75 3.90
CA THR A 363 13.79 -19.41 3.65
C THR A 363 14.78 -20.53 3.96
N HIS A 364 14.44 -21.44 4.88
CA HIS A 364 15.39 -22.43 5.42
C HIS A 364 16.09 -23.27 4.34
N TYR A 365 15.36 -23.73 3.33
CA TYR A 365 15.89 -24.55 2.24
C TYR A 365 16.37 -23.74 1.02
N LEU A 366 16.13 -22.44 1.01
CA LEU A 366 16.20 -21.64 -0.22
C LEU A 366 17.64 -21.49 -0.74
N LEU A 367 18.63 -21.42 0.15
CA LEU A 367 20.05 -21.38 -0.24
C LEU A 367 20.53 -22.71 -0.85
N TYR A 368 19.99 -23.85 -0.41
CA TYR A 368 20.28 -25.15 -1.01
C TYR A 368 19.65 -25.27 -2.41
N ILE A 369 18.40 -24.79 -2.56
CA ILE A 369 17.73 -24.70 -3.86
C ILE A 369 18.52 -23.80 -4.81
N TYR A 370 19.02 -22.67 -4.31
CA TYR A 370 19.89 -21.76 -5.06
C TYR A 370 21.15 -22.46 -5.61
N ASP A 371 21.85 -23.26 -4.80
CA ASP A 371 23.02 -24.01 -5.26
C ASP A 371 22.65 -24.98 -6.39
N LEU A 372 21.58 -25.75 -6.19
CA LEU A 372 21.12 -26.74 -7.16
C LEU A 372 20.68 -26.10 -8.48
N MET A 373 19.99 -24.95 -8.41
CA MET A 373 19.57 -24.21 -9.60
C MET A 373 20.77 -23.66 -10.36
N ARG A 374 21.81 -23.15 -9.69
CA ARG A 374 23.04 -22.69 -10.34
C ARG A 374 23.73 -23.81 -11.10
N ILE A 375 23.87 -24.99 -10.48
CA ILE A 375 24.46 -26.16 -11.15
C ILE A 375 23.66 -26.53 -12.40
N LYS A 376 22.33 -26.53 -12.31
CA LYS A 376 21.45 -26.83 -13.46
C LYS A 376 21.54 -25.78 -14.57
N LEU A 377 21.62 -24.50 -14.23
CA LEU A 377 21.76 -23.41 -15.20
C LEU A 377 23.09 -23.50 -15.97
N VAL A 378 24.18 -23.83 -15.27
CA VAL A 378 25.50 -24.05 -15.89
C VAL A 378 25.50 -25.28 -16.79
N ALA A 379 24.88 -26.38 -16.36
CA ALA A 379 24.72 -27.56 -17.21
C ALA A 379 23.95 -27.23 -18.50
N LEU A 380 22.85 -26.47 -18.38
CA LEU A 380 22.06 -26.02 -19.53
C LEU A 380 22.87 -25.13 -20.48
N SER A 381 23.73 -24.25 -19.95
CA SER A 381 24.62 -23.42 -20.76
C SER A 381 25.60 -24.23 -21.61
N LYS A 382 26.03 -25.41 -21.13
CA LYS A 382 26.93 -26.30 -21.89
C LYS A 382 26.21 -27.04 -23.02
N GLU A 383 24.93 -27.31 -22.84
CA GLU A 383 24.09 -28.02 -23.81
C GLU A 383 23.61 -27.09 -24.94
N CYS A 384 23.41 -25.81 -24.66
CA CYS A 384 22.96 -24.81 -25.62
C CYS A 384 24.14 -24.06 -26.25
N GLN A 385 24.43 -24.29 -27.53
CA GLN A 385 25.37 -23.48 -28.34
C GLN A 385 24.81 -22.08 -28.72
N GLY A 386 23.87 -21.56 -27.93
CA GLY A 386 23.21 -20.26 -28.16
C GLY A 386 24.00 -19.08 -27.58
N SER A 387 23.56 -17.85 -27.89
CA SER A 387 24.27 -16.61 -27.51
C SER A 387 24.06 -16.15 -26.07
N ASP A 388 22.98 -16.56 -25.40
CA ASP A 388 22.62 -16.06 -24.07
C ASP A 388 22.81 -17.14 -23.00
N ASP A 389 23.73 -16.90 -22.07
CA ASP A 389 23.98 -17.75 -20.90
C ASP A 389 22.74 -17.75 -19.98
N PRO A 390 22.11 -18.92 -19.72
CA PRO A 390 20.94 -19.02 -18.85
C PRO A 390 21.14 -18.41 -17.45
N LEU A 391 22.34 -18.52 -16.88
CA LEU A 391 22.63 -17.93 -15.58
C LEU A 391 22.60 -16.40 -15.65
N VAL A 392 23.20 -15.82 -16.70
CA VAL A 392 23.15 -14.37 -16.96
C VAL A 392 21.71 -13.90 -17.12
N GLU A 393 20.87 -14.67 -17.84
CA GLU A 393 19.45 -14.35 -18.00
C GLU A 393 18.69 -14.31 -16.66
N VAL A 394 18.98 -15.24 -15.74
CA VAL A 394 18.38 -15.21 -14.39
C VAL A 394 18.78 -13.94 -13.64
N TYR A 395 20.05 -13.54 -13.71
CA TYR A 395 20.51 -12.30 -13.08
C TYR A 395 19.92 -11.05 -13.73
N LYS A 396 19.73 -11.02 -15.05
CA LYS A 396 19.03 -9.93 -15.75
C LYS A 396 17.59 -9.79 -15.24
N ARG A 397 16.82 -10.89 -15.22
CA ARG A 397 15.44 -10.88 -14.70
C ARG A 397 15.38 -10.49 -13.22
N SER A 398 16.31 -11.00 -12.41
CA SER A 398 16.39 -10.65 -10.98
C SER A 398 16.74 -9.16 -10.79
N TYR A 399 17.60 -8.63 -11.66
CA TYR A 399 17.95 -7.21 -11.67
C TYR A 399 16.73 -6.35 -12.05
N ASP A 400 15.96 -6.74 -13.05
CA ASP A 400 14.73 -6.04 -13.45
C ASP A 400 13.69 -6.00 -12.32
N VAL A 401 13.57 -7.09 -11.56
CA VAL A 401 12.73 -7.13 -10.33
C VAL A 401 13.24 -6.12 -9.31
N CYS A 402 14.55 -6.04 -9.08
CA CYS A 402 15.13 -5.06 -8.15
C CYS A 402 15.05 -3.61 -8.63
N MET A 403 14.93 -3.34 -9.94
CA MET A 403 14.86 -2.00 -10.50
C MET A 403 13.50 -1.32 -10.31
N GLN A 404 12.49 -2.07 -9.86
CA GLN A 404 11.17 -1.52 -9.58
C GLN A 404 11.25 -0.50 -8.42
N LEU A 405 10.47 0.57 -8.51
CA LEU A 405 10.26 1.53 -7.43
C LEU A 405 8.81 1.43 -6.94
N TYR A 406 8.62 1.48 -5.62
CA TYR A 406 7.29 1.55 -5.04
C TYR A 406 6.59 2.84 -5.42
N GLU A 407 5.40 2.72 -6.01
CA GLU A 407 4.49 3.82 -6.26
C GLU A 407 3.20 3.60 -5.49
N LYS A 408 2.67 4.70 -4.90
CA LYS A 408 1.35 4.68 -4.30
C LYS A 408 0.29 4.60 -5.39
N GLU A 409 -0.76 3.82 -5.13
CA GLU A 409 -1.98 3.89 -5.93
C GLU A 409 -2.65 5.25 -5.69
N LEU A 410 -2.75 6.06 -6.75
CA LEU A 410 -3.36 7.38 -6.69
C LEU A 410 -4.83 7.32 -7.15
N LEU A 411 -5.68 8.01 -6.40
CA LEU A 411 -7.05 8.26 -6.80
C LEU A 411 -7.06 9.31 -7.92
N THR A 412 -7.60 8.92 -9.07
CA THR A 412 -7.82 9.76 -10.25
C THR A 412 -9.31 9.73 -10.62
N GLU A 413 -9.73 10.65 -11.49
CA GLU A 413 -11.11 10.72 -12.00
C GLU A 413 -11.57 9.41 -12.65
N ASN A 414 -10.64 8.61 -13.19
CA ASN A 414 -10.92 7.36 -13.90
C ASN A 414 -10.64 6.10 -13.07
N SER A 415 -10.18 6.21 -11.82
CA SER A 415 -9.79 5.04 -11.00
C SER A 415 -10.98 4.09 -10.75
N TYR A 416 -12.21 4.60 -10.72
CA TYR A 416 -13.42 3.77 -10.57
C TYR A 416 -13.61 2.76 -11.73
N LEU A 417 -13.04 3.01 -12.91
CA LEU A 417 -13.13 2.12 -14.07
C LEU A 417 -12.37 0.80 -13.88
N GLN A 418 -11.46 0.76 -12.90
CA GLN A 418 -10.63 -0.41 -12.59
C GLN A 418 -11.36 -1.41 -11.66
N ILE A 419 -12.54 -1.06 -11.14
CA ILE A 419 -13.31 -1.96 -10.27
C ILE A 419 -13.62 -3.27 -11.01
N TYR A 420 -13.18 -4.38 -10.44
CA TYR A 420 -13.48 -5.71 -10.96
C TYR A 420 -14.99 -5.95 -11.04
N GLY A 421 -15.45 -6.42 -12.19
CA GLY A 421 -16.86 -6.67 -12.48
C GLY A 421 -17.63 -5.47 -13.06
N LEU A 422 -17.05 -4.26 -13.07
CA LEU A 422 -17.70 -3.08 -13.64
C LEU A 422 -17.99 -3.23 -15.15
N ARG A 423 -16.98 -3.64 -15.92
CA ARG A 423 -17.08 -3.75 -17.39
C ARG A 423 -18.17 -4.72 -17.84
N GLY A 424 -18.44 -5.77 -17.06
CA GLY A 424 -19.51 -6.75 -17.32
C GLY A 424 -20.87 -6.35 -16.75
N ALA A 425 -20.99 -5.22 -16.03
CA ALA A 425 -22.23 -4.84 -15.35
C ALA A 425 -23.22 -4.08 -16.25
N GLY A 426 -22.78 -3.59 -17.42
CA GLY A 426 -23.64 -2.92 -18.40
C GLY A 426 -24.28 -1.62 -17.91
N PHE A 427 -23.61 -0.89 -17.01
CA PHE A 427 -24.15 0.30 -16.37
C PHE A 427 -24.42 1.46 -17.32
N ASN A 428 -25.52 2.17 -17.05
CA ASN A 428 -25.80 3.46 -17.69
C ASN A 428 -25.04 4.61 -16.99
N ALA A 429 -25.13 5.82 -17.53
CA ALA A 429 -24.40 6.98 -17.03
C ALA A 429 -24.74 7.33 -15.56
N GLN A 430 -26.02 7.21 -15.16
CA GLN A 430 -26.43 7.42 -13.75
C GLN A 430 -25.76 6.41 -12.82
N GLN A 431 -25.78 5.13 -13.19
CA GLN A 431 -25.19 4.06 -12.38
C GLN A 431 -23.66 4.20 -12.30
N LEU A 432 -23.00 4.59 -13.39
CA LEU A 432 -21.56 4.88 -13.38
C LEU A 432 -21.21 6.09 -12.51
N ALA A 433 -22.04 7.15 -12.54
CA ALA A 433 -21.86 8.28 -11.65
C ALA A 433 -21.95 7.87 -10.17
N VAL A 434 -22.85 6.92 -9.84
CA VAL A 434 -22.96 6.35 -8.49
C VAL A 434 -21.72 5.52 -8.16
N VAL A 435 -21.24 4.67 -9.07
CA VAL A 435 -20.00 3.91 -8.85
C VAL A 435 -18.82 4.84 -8.57
N SER A 436 -18.65 5.88 -9.38
CA SER A 436 -17.58 6.87 -9.23
C SER A 436 -17.65 7.59 -7.88
N GLY A 437 -18.82 8.11 -7.50
CA GLY A 437 -18.99 8.79 -6.21
C GLY A 437 -18.78 7.87 -5.00
N LEU A 438 -19.23 6.62 -5.07
CA LEU A 438 -18.98 5.63 -4.01
C LEU A 438 -17.51 5.22 -3.95
N PHE A 439 -16.83 5.13 -5.09
CA PHE A 439 -15.41 4.79 -5.17
C PHE A 439 -14.56 5.89 -4.53
N GLU A 440 -14.82 7.15 -4.86
CA GLU A 440 -14.15 8.32 -4.28
C GLU A 440 -14.36 8.38 -2.76
N TRP A 441 -15.61 8.32 -2.29
CA TRP A 441 -15.91 8.32 -0.86
C TRP A 441 -15.21 7.19 -0.11
N ARG A 442 -15.24 5.98 -0.69
CA ARG A 442 -14.60 4.80 -0.12
C ARG A 442 -13.08 4.97 -0.02
N ASP A 443 -12.44 5.51 -1.06
CA ASP A 443 -10.99 5.73 -1.08
C ASP A 443 -10.58 6.80 -0.05
N ILE A 444 -11.30 7.92 0.03
CA ILE A 444 -11.06 8.98 1.03
C ILE A 444 -11.11 8.40 2.45
N LEU A 445 -12.17 7.65 2.77
CA LEU A 445 -12.35 7.07 4.10
C LEU A 445 -11.30 5.99 4.39
N ALA A 446 -10.99 5.14 3.41
CA ALA A 446 -9.98 4.10 3.52
C ALA A 446 -8.58 4.68 3.80
N ARG A 447 -8.23 5.81 3.16
CA ARG A 447 -6.98 6.54 3.43
C ARG A 447 -6.95 7.14 4.83
N ALA A 448 -8.03 7.83 5.21
CA ALA A 448 -8.13 8.52 6.50
C ALA A 448 -7.99 7.55 7.68
N ASP A 449 -8.65 6.40 7.62
CA ASP A 449 -8.68 5.43 8.72
C ASP A 449 -7.59 4.34 8.62
N ASP A 450 -6.73 4.42 7.59
CA ASP A 450 -5.76 3.38 7.22
C ASP A 450 -6.40 1.99 7.16
N GLU A 451 -7.37 1.83 6.28
CA GLU A 451 -8.07 0.57 6.01
C GLU A 451 -8.05 0.25 4.52
N SER A 452 -8.22 -1.02 4.15
CA SER A 452 -8.35 -1.34 2.73
C SER A 452 -9.70 -0.87 2.19
N PRO A 453 -9.78 -0.46 0.90
CA PRO A 453 -11.06 -0.12 0.29
C PRO A 453 -12.09 -1.25 0.40
N GLY A 454 -11.63 -2.51 0.30
CA GLY A 454 -12.48 -3.70 0.44
C GLY A 454 -13.04 -3.92 1.85
N TYR A 455 -12.34 -3.46 2.90
CA TYR A 455 -12.84 -3.49 4.28
C TYR A 455 -13.88 -2.39 4.53
N VAL A 456 -13.69 -1.20 3.96
CA VAL A 456 -14.65 -0.09 4.04
C VAL A 456 -15.95 -0.42 3.28
N LEU A 457 -15.84 -0.75 1.99
CA LEU A 457 -16.98 -1.11 1.15
C LEU A 457 -16.56 -2.08 0.03
N PRO A 458 -16.94 -3.38 0.10
CA PRO A 458 -16.56 -4.38 -0.89
C PRO A 458 -17.01 -4.04 -2.32
N ASN A 459 -16.20 -4.35 -3.33
CA ASN A 459 -16.51 -4.09 -4.75
C ASN A 459 -17.89 -4.60 -5.16
N LYS A 460 -18.26 -5.81 -4.74
CA LYS A 460 -19.58 -6.40 -5.03
C LYS A 460 -20.72 -5.51 -4.54
N LEU A 461 -20.56 -4.90 -3.37
CA LEU A 461 -21.57 -4.06 -2.76
C LEU A 461 -21.61 -2.66 -3.39
N VAL A 462 -20.46 -2.11 -3.82
CA VAL A 462 -20.42 -0.89 -4.65
C VAL A 462 -21.29 -1.09 -5.90
N LEU A 463 -21.08 -2.19 -6.63
CA LEU A 463 -21.81 -2.49 -7.85
C LEU A 463 -23.31 -2.73 -7.57
N GLU A 464 -23.65 -3.37 -6.45
CA GLU A 464 -25.05 -3.62 -6.10
C GLU A 464 -25.79 -2.33 -5.68
N ILE A 465 -25.15 -1.45 -4.90
CA ILE A 465 -25.71 -0.14 -4.57
C ILE A 465 -25.91 0.69 -5.85
N ALA A 466 -24.94 0.66 -6.77
CA ALA A 466 -25.07 1.33 -8.06
C ALA A 466 -26.20 0.75 -8.93
N LYS A 467 -26.46 -0.56 -8.87
CA LYS A 467 -27.59 -1.19 -9.57
C LYS A 467 -28.94 -0.72 -9.05
N GLN A 468 -29.11 -0.75 -7.73
CA GLN A 468 -30.41 -0.49 -7.09
C GLN A 468 -30.67 0.99 -6.83
N MET A 469 -29.62 1.82 -6.78
CA MET A 469 -29.64 3.26 -6.49
C MET A 469 -30.57 3.64 -5.32
N PRO A 470 -30.34 3.11 -4.10
CA PRO A 470 -31.21 3.38 -2.96
C PRO A 470 -31.11 4.85 -2.51
N VAL A 471 -32.24 5.57 -2.56
CA VAL A 471 -32.33 6.99 -2.17
C VAL A 471 -32.84 7.24 -0.74
N ILE A 472 -33.07 6.17 0.03
CA ILE A 472 -33.47 6.18 1.45
C ILE A 472 -32.66 5.15 2.23
N THR A 473 -32.33 5.46 3.49
CA THR A 473 -31.46 4.64 4.35
C THR A 473 -32.03 3.25 4.64
N SER A 474 -33.35 3.12 4.77
CA SER A 474 -34.01 1.83 5.00
C SER A 474 -33.82 0.86 3.82
N ASN A 475 -33.87 1.36 2.58
CA ASN A 475 -33.61 0.55 1.38
C ASN A 475 -32.14 0.14 1.29
N LEU A 476 -31.22 1.05 1.59
CA LEU A 476 -29.79 0.75 1.63
C LEU A 476 -29.48 -0.31 2.69
N ARG A 477 -30.01 -0.16 3.92
CA ARG A 477 -29.86 -1.13 5.01
C ARG A 477 -30.38 -2.52 4.62
N ARG A 478 -31.52 -2.59 3.93
CA ARG A 478 -32.06 -3.86 3.41
C ARG A 478 -31.15 -4.50 2.36
N LEU A 479 -30.53 -3.68 1.50
CA LEU A 479 -29.62 -4.15 0.45
C LEU A 479 -28.31 -4.69 1.00
N VAL A 480 -27.75 -3.98 1.98
CA VAL A 480 -26.49 -4.32 2.66
C VAL A 480 -26.68 -5.53 3.59
N GLY A 481 -27.93 -5.82 4.00
CA GLY A 481 -28.29 -6.90 4.91
C GLY A 481 -27.75 -6.66 6.33
N LYS A 482 -27.86 -7.65 7.22
CA LYS A 482 -27.17 -7.64 8.53
C LYS A 482 -25.64 -7.84 8.38
N SER A 483 -25.04 -7.28 7.34
CA SER A 483 -23.61 -7.42 7.14
C SER A 483 -22.87 -6.66 8.25
N LYS A 484 -21.81 -7.27 8.79
CA LYS A 484 -20.97 -6.70 9.85
C LYS A 484 -20.05 -5.59 9.32
N LEU A 485 -20.54 -4.75 8.41
CA LEU A 485 -19.78 -3.68 7.78
C LEU A 485 -19.97 -2.38 8.58
N SER A 486 -19.17 -2.22 9.64
CA SER A 486 -19.25 -1.07 10.55
C SER A 486 -19.16 0.27 9.82
N TYR A 487 -18.32 0.39 8.78
CA TYR A 487 -18.20 1.60 7.98
C TYR A 487 -19.47 1.96 7.21
N VAL A 488 -20.13 0.97 6.62
CA VAL A 488 -21.37 1.21 5.86
C VAL A 488 -22.49 1.62 6.83
N GLU A 489 -22.60 0.93 7.96
CA GLU A 489 -23.63 1.18 8.98
C GLU A 489 -23.52 2.58 9.60
N ARG A 490 -22.30 3.05 9.88
CA ARG A 490 -22.05 4.39 10.42
C ARG A 490 -22.28 5.52 9.40
N ASN A 491 -22.27 5.20 8.10
CA ASN A 491 -22.29 6.19 7.01
C ASN A 491 -23.50 6.05 6.07
N LEU A 492 -24.60 5.44 6.51
CA LEU A 492 -25.77 5.20 5.65
C LEU A 492 -26.33 6.48 5.02
N ASP A 493 -26.46 7.56 5.80
CA ASP A 493 -26.96 8.85 5.30
C ASP A 493 -26.03 9.47 4.26
N VAL A 494 -24.71 9.37 4.50
CA VAL A 494 -23.68 9.86 3.57
C VAL A 494 -23.76 9.10 2.25
N ILE A 495 -23.83 7.77 2.29
CA ILE A 495 -23.93 6.92 1.09
C ILE A 495 -25.21 7.22 0.30
N VAL A 496 -26.36 7.36 0.96
CA VAL A 496 -27.63 7.71 0.31
C VAL A 496 -27.54 9.10 -0.34
N ASN A 497 -26.90 10.05 0.34
CA ASN A 497 -26.68 11.39 -0.21
C ASN A 497 -25.77 11.35 -1.43
N ILE A 498 -24.69 10.56 -1.41
CA ILE A 498 -23.81 10.34 -2.57
C ILE A 498 -24.62 9.80 -3.75
N VAL A 499 -25.42 8.74 -3.54
CA VAL A 499 -26.28 8.18 -4.60
C VAL A 499 -27.18 9.26 -5.20
N ARG A 500 -27.86 10.06 -4.37
CA ARG A 500 -28.76 11.12 -4.84
C ARG A 500 -28.05 12.21 -5.65
N HIS A 501 -26.85 12.61 -5.25
CA HIS A 501 -26.08 13.64 -5.95
C HIS A 501 -25.46 13.09 -7.24
N SER A 502 -24.88 11.89 -7.20
CA SER A 502 -24.32 11.21 -8.37
C SER A 502 -25.34 11.03 -9.49
N MET A 503 -26.59 10.65 -9.18
CA MET A 503 -27.65 10.53 -10.18
C MET A 503 -27.94 11.82 -10.95
N LYS A 504 -27.74 13.00 -10.32
CA LYS A 504 -27.91 14.31 -10.97
C LYS A 504 -26.74 14.66 -11.89
N ASN A 505 -25.57 14.06 -11.67
CA ASN A 505 -24.35 14.29 -12.44
C ASN A 505 -24.16 13.30 -13.60
N ALA A 506 -25.23 12.62 -14.04
CA ALA A 506 -25.15 11.58 -15.06
C ALA A 506 -24.53 12.04 -16.38
N ALA A 507 -24.75 13.29 -16.78
CA ALA A 507 -24.26 13.83 -18.05
C ALA A 507 -22.73 13.72 -18.19
N ALA A 508 -21.98 13.84 -17.09
CA ALA A 508 -20.52 13.71 -17.09
C ALA A 508 -20.02 12.28 -17.39
N PHE A 509 -20.90 11.27 -17.30
CA PHE A 509 -20.56 9.85 -17.43
C PHE A 509 -21.12 9.19 -18.70
N GLU A 510 -21.83 9.94 -19.55
CA GLU A 510 -22.41 9.40 -20.79
C GLU A 510 -21.34 8.85 -21.74
N GLU A 511 -20.24 9.58 -21.92
CA GLU A 511 -19.14 9.13 -22.79
C GLU A 511 -18.49 7.84 -22.26
N ALA A 512 -18.23 7.78 -20.94
CA ALA A 512 -17.67 6.59 -20.31
C ALA A 512 -18.62 5.38 -20.41
N ALA A 513 -19.94 5.61 -20.27
CA ALA A 513 -20.96 4.58 -20.42
C ALA A 513 -21.00 4.00 -21.84
N LEU A 514 -20.89 4.86 -22.86
CA LEU A 514 -20.86 4.43 -24.26
C LEU A 514 -19.61 3.59 -24.55
N ARG A 515 -18.43 4.07 -24.16
CA ARG A 515 -17.16 3.34 -24.34
C ARG A 515 -17.21 1.95 -23.71
N LEU A 516 -17.69 1.83 -22.47
CA LEU A 516 -17.80 0.54 -21.78
C LEU A 516 -18.78 -0.43 -22.48
N LYS A 517 -19.87 0.09 -23.07
CA LYS A 517 -20.82 -0.73 -23.84
C LYS A 517 -20.21 -1.24 -25.14
N GLU A 518 -19.47 -0.39 -25.85
CA GLU A 518 -18.77 -0.76 -27.09
C GLU A 518 -17.71 -1.81 -26.84
N GLU A 519 -16.87 -1.62 -25.81
CA GLU A 519 -15.88 -2.61 -25.39
C GLU A 519 -16.52 -3.94 -24.98
N HIS A 520 -17.63 -3.89 -24.24
CA HIS A 520 -18.35 -5.10 -23.85
C HIS A 520 -18.92 -5.82 -25.08
N ALA A 521 -19.55 -5.10 -26.02
CA ALA A 521 -20.06 -5.66 -27.26
C ALA A 521 -18.94 -6.31 -28.09
N ALA A 522 -17.77 -5.66 -28.21
CA ALA A 522 -16.60 -6.20 -28.89
C ALA A 522 -16.04 -7.46 -28.20
N SER A 523 -16.07 -7.51 -26.87
CA SER A 523 -15.64 -8.68 -26.10
C SER A 523 -16.60 -9.88 -26.27
N VAL A 524 -17.91 -9.61 -26.40
CA VAL A 524 -18.95 -10.63 -26.57
C VAL A 524 -19.00 -11.14 -28.02
N SER A 525 -18.73 -10.28 -29.02
CA SER A 525 -18.69 -10.68 -30.44
C SER A 525 -17.49 -11.55 -30.79
N ASN A 526 -16.42 -11.53 -29.99
CA ASN A 526 -15.25 -12.39 -30.15
C ASN A 526 -15.43 -13.80 -29.54
N ILE A 527 -16.60 -14.11 -28.98
CA ILE A 527 -16.95 -15.45 -28.49
C ILE A 527 -17.68 -16.19 -29.62
N VAL A 528 -16.96 -16.99 -30.41
CA VAL A 528 -17.56 -17.92 -31.37
C VAL A 528 -18.38 -18.97 -30.59
N PRO A 529 -19.66 -19.22 -30.91
CA PRO A 529 -20.44 -20.23 -30.23
C PRO A 529 -19.95 -21.62 -30.63
N VAL A 530 -19.50 -22.42 -29.65
CA VAL A 530 -19.41 -23.87 -29.81
C VAL A 530 -20.83 -24.41 -29.87
N THR A 531 -21.28 -24.77 -31.06
CA THR A 531 -22.56 -25.45 -31.24
C THR A 531 -22.40 -26.93 -30.90
N ASP A 532 -23.05 -27.38 -29.84
CA ASP A 532 -23.36 -28.79 -29.60
C ASP A 532 -24.24 -29.32 -30.73
N GLY A 533 -23.69 -30.22 -31.53
CA GLY A 533 -24.41 -30.98 -32.54
C GLY A 533 -24.11 -32.45 -32.36
N ALA A 534 -24.99 -33.14 -31.63
CA ALA A 534 -25.06 -34.60 -31.65
C ALA A 534 -25.57 -35.03 -33.03
N ASP A 535 -24.72 -35.69 -33.81
CA ASP A 535 -25.08 -36.80 -34.71
C ASP A 535 -23.80 -37.40 -35.29
N ALA A 536 -23.52 -38.67 -34.96
CA ALA A 536 -22.61 -39.51 -35.72
C ALA A 536 -23.42 -40.08 -36.91
N PRO A 537 -22.85 -40.13 -38.13
CA PRO A 537 -22.24 -41.41 -38.52
C PRO A 537 -21.04 -41.33 -39.51
N GLN A 538 -20.18 -42.35 -39.38
CA GLN A 538 -19.41 -43.06 -40.42
C GLN A 538 -18.24 -42.38 -41.16
N MET A 539 -17.05 -42.96 -40.92
CA MET A 539 -15.89 -42.98 -41.81
C MET A 539 -16.23 -43.55 -43.20
N PRO A 540 -15.52 -43.10 -44.26
CA PRO A 540 -14.51 -44.01 -44.82
C PRO A 540 -13.18 -43.37 -45.25
N ASN A 541 -12.14 -44.21 -45.18
CA ASN A 541 -10.77 -44.11 -45.69
C ASN A 541 -10.56 -43.30 -46.99
N SER A 542 -9.44 -42.54 -47.08
CA SER A 542 -8.23 -42.96 -47.81
C SER A 542 -7.24 -41.84 -48.17
N LYS A 543 -5.94 -42.20 -48.14
CA LYS A 543 -4.80 -41.74 -48.97
C LYS A 543 -4.12 -40.37 -48.73
N ILE A 544 -2.98 -40.47 -48.03
CA ILE A 544 -1.63 -39.90 -48.29
C ILE A 544 -1.49 -38.89 -49.46
N ARG A 545 -0.92 -37.70 -49.16
CA ARG A 545 0.21 -37.08 -49.88
C ARG A 545 0.85 -35.91 -49.09
N HIS A 546 2.18 -35.87 -49.12
CA HIS A 546 3.09 -34.91 -48.50
C HIS A 546 2.92 -33.46 -48.99
N ALA A 547 3.10 -32.47 -48.10
CA ALA A 547 3.95 -31.29 -48.34
C ALA A 547 4.20 -30.47 -47.06
N GLU A 548 5.29 -29.71 -47.09
CA GLU A 548 6.08 -29.11 -46.01
C GLU A 548 5.51 -27.89 -45.24
N LYS A 549 6.04 -27.73 -44.02
CA LYS A 549 6.38 -26.49 -43.26
C LYS A 549 5.27 -25.49 -42.88
N GLY A 550 5.15 -25.28 -41.56
CA GLY A 550 4.46 -24.12 -40.99
C GLY A 550 4.38 -24.17 -39.46
N ASN A 551 5.42 -23.65 -38.81
CA ASN A 551 5.55 -23.48 -37.36
C ASN A 551 4.48 -22.50 -36.82
N THR A 552 3.59 -22.92 -35.92
CA THR A 552 2.89 -22.02 -34.98
C THR A 552 2.63 -22.73 -33.66
N GLY A 553 3.38 -22.30 -32.64
CA GLY A 553 3.14 -22.64 -31.24
C GLY A 553 1.92 -21.89 -30.73
N ILE A 554 1.12 -22.60 -29.93
CA ILE A 554 0.01 -22.07 -29.15
C ILE A 554 0.63 -21.41 -27.92
N GLU A 555 0.70 -20.08 -27.90
CA GLU A 555 1.01 -19.29 -26.71
C GLU A 555 -0.29 -18.98 -25.96
N ASN A 556 -0.41 -19.53 -24.75
CA ASN A 556 -1.45 -19.16 -23.81
C ASN A 556 -0.99 -17.94 -23.00
N ALA A 557 -1.80 -16.89 -23.13
CA ALA A 557 -1.94 -15.68 -22.33
C ALA A 557 -1.12 -15.58 -21.04
N THR A 558 -0.10 -14.71 -21.06
CA THR A 558 0.47 -14.08 -19.87
C THR A 558 0.04 -12.61 -19.87
N TYR A 559 -0.66 -12.19 -18.82
CA TYR A 559 -1.04 -10.81 -18.55
C TYR A 559 0.22 -9.99 -18.19
N ILE A 560 0.66 -9.10 -19.09
CA ILE A 560 1.54 -7.97 -18.79
C ILE A 560 1.01 -6.71 -19.50
N SER A 561 0.79 -5.69 -18.66
CA SER A 561 0.65 -4.24 -18.90
C SER A 561 0.39 -3.70 -20.32
N ILE A 562 -0.77 -3.04 -20.47
CA ILE A 562 -0.93 -1.87 -21.34
C ILE A 562 -0.75 -0.64 -20.44
N LEU A 563 0.45 -0.07 -20.43
CA LEU A 563 0.72 1.30 -20.00
C LEU A 563 1.69 1.91 -21.01
N GLU A 564 1.20 2.09 -22.23
CA GLU A 564 1.77 3.02 -23.20
C GLU A 564 0.61 3.54 -24.06
N ASN A 565 0.62 4.86 -24.30
CA ASN A 565 -0.37 5.66 -25.03
C ASN A 565 -1.47 6.30 -24.18
N CYS A 566 -1.16 7.47 -23.62
CA CYS A 566 -2.02 8.67 -23.67
C CYS A 566 -1.26 9.89 -23.11
N LEU A 567 -0.39 10.50 -23.92
CA LEU A 567 0.00 11.91 -23.76
C LEU A 567 -0.60 12.68 -24.93
N PRO A 568 -1.46 13.69 -24.72
CA PRO A 568 -1.87 14.56 -25.81
C PRO A 568 -0.84 15.69 -25.98
N SER A 569 -0.07 15.64 -27.06
CA SER A 569 0.67 16.79 -27.57
C SER A 569 -0.30 17.69 -28.34
N SER A 570 -0.70 18.82 -27.74
CA SER A 570 -1.37 19.90 -28.47
C SER A 570 -0.32 20.91 -28.94
N ASN A 571 -0.09 20.98 -30.26
CA ASN A 571 0.46 22.18 -30.90
C ASN A 571 -0.44 22.58 -32.08
N PRO A 572 -0.64 23.88 -32.34
CA PRO A 572 -1.68 24.37 -33.24
C PRO A 572 -1.25 24.29 -34.70
N LYS A 573 -2.25 24.12 -35.57
CA LYS A 573 -2.13 24.17 -37.03
C LYS A 573 -1.86 25.62 -37.48
N GLU A 574 -0.80 25.83 -38.27
CA GLU A 574 -0.71 26.95 -39.21
C GLU A 574 -0.77 26.39 -40.64
N GLU A 575 -1.70 26.95 -41.42
CA GLU A 575 -1.93 26.63 -42.83
C GLU A 575 -0.81 27.19 -43.71
N SER A 576 -0.32 26.34 -44.62
CA SER A 576 0.62 26.71 -45.66
C SER A 576 -0.10 27.36 -46.85
N SER A 577 0.30 28.57 -47.24
CA SER A 577 0.13 29.08 -48.61
C SER A 577 1.47 29.59 -49.16
N GLN A 578 1.79 29.11 -50.36
CA GLN A 578 3.01 29.37 -51.12
C GLN A 578 3.16 30.85 -51.54
N HIS A 579 4.37 31.41 -51.48
CA HIS A 579 4.99 32.12 -52.62
C HIS A 579 6.47 32.48 -52.36
N GLN A 580 7.23 32.50 -53.45
CA GLN A 580 8.69 32.65 -53.54
C GLN A 580 9.20 34.09 -53.31
N ASP A 581 10.49 34.12 -52.96
CA ASP A 581 11.57 35.01 -53.48
C ASP A 581 12.02 36.28 -52.72
N LYS A 582 13.36 36.31 -52.54
CA LYS A 582 14.34 37.43 -52.59
C LYS A 582 14.63 38.31 -51.36
N ASN A 583 15.92 38.27 -50.98
CA ASN A 583 16.84 39.32 -50.52
C ASN A 583 16.30 40.56 -49.75
N GLY A 584 16.91 40.84 -48.59
CA GLY A 584 17.04 42.22 -48.11
C GLY A 584 17.28 42.38 -46.61
N LYS A 585 18.48 42.86 -46.23
CA LYS A 585 18.73 43.51 -44.93
C LYS A 585 17.86 44.78 -44.81
N VAL A 586 17.35 45.10 -43.61
CA VAL A 586 17.63 46.33 -42.82
C VAL A 586 16.70 46.45 -41.58
N LYS A 587 17.32 46.97 -40.51
CA LYS A 587 16.86 47.45 -39.19
C LYS A 587 15.46 48.09 -39.10
N VAL A 588 14.82 48.07 -37.90
CA VAL A 588 14.80 49.18 -36.89
C VAL A 588 13.90 48.82 -35.67
N LYS A 589 14.43 49.14 -34.47
CA LYS A 589 13.90 49.44 -33.11
C LYS A 589 12.41 49.33 -32.75
N SER A 590 12.15 48.93 -31.50
CA SER A 590 11.32 49.72 -30.56
C SER A 590 11.81 49.59 -29.10
N ASP A 591 11.78 50.73 -28.41
CA ASP A 591 12.43 51.07 -27.14
C ASP A 591 11.77 50.50 -25.86
N CYS A 592 12.60 50.52 -24.81
CA CYS A 592 12.32 50.33 -23.38
C CYS A 592 11.22 51.23 -22.80
N LEU A 593 10.66 50.83 -21.65
CA LEU A 593 10.83 51.55 -20.38
C LEU A 593 10.47 50.65 -19.18
N THR A 594 11.40 50.62 -18.24
CA THR A 594 11.42 49.99 -16.93
C THR A 594 10.76 50.86 -15.87
N SER A 595 10.27 50.25 -14.79
CA SER A 595 10.24 50.87 -13.47
C SER A 595 10.31 49.81 -12.35
N ASP A 596 11.51 49.65 -11.78
CA ASP A 596 11.78 49.00 -10.50
C ASP A 596 11.17 49.79 -9.33
N ILE A 597 10.67 49.11 -8.27
CA ILE A 597 10.97 49.33 -6.82
C ILE A 597 10.61 48.02 -6.03
N PRO A 598 11.04 47.78 -4.76
CA PRO A 598 12.06 46.79 -4.40
C PRO A 598 11.55 45.63 -3.51
N ARG A 599 12.21 44.47 -3.59
CA ARG A 599 12.07 43.38 -2.60
C ARG A 599 13.01 43.62 -1.42
N VAL A 600 12.44 43.80 -0.23
CA VAL A 600 13.20 43.80 1.04
C VAL A 600 13.45 42.34 1.44
N SER A 601 14.71 41.93 1.40
CA SER A 601 15.20 40.69 2.01
C SER A 601 15.41 40.94 3.51
N LEU A 602 14.72 40.16 4.36
CA LEU A 602 15.05 40.05 5.78
C LEU A 602 15.93 38.80 5.97
N THR A 603 17.23 39.05 6.02
CA THR A 603 18.25 38.18 6.62
C THR A 603 17.95 38.02 8.11
N ILE A 604 17.71 36.78 8.55
CA ILE A 604 17.81 36.42 9.97
C ILE A 604 19.30 36.24 10.27
N SER A 605 19.82 37.12 11.12
CA SER A 605 21.15 37.04 11.70
C SER A 605 21.09 36.08 12.89
N GLU A 606 21.86 34.99 12.83
CA GLU A 606 22.21 34.19 14.00
C GLU A 606 23.16 35.02 14.86
N ASN A 607 22.62 35.65 15.91
CA ASN A 607 23.45 36.14 17.01
C ASN A 607 23.64 35.01 18.02
N ARG A 608 24.89 34.57 18.08
CA ARG A 608 25.51 33.90 19.22
C ARG A 608 25.36 34.79 20.46
N GLU A 609 24.87 34.21 21.55
CA GLU A 609 25.27 34.62 22.88
C GLU A 609 25.93 33.45 23.59
N ASP A 610 27.14 33.74 24.04
CA ASP A 610 28.02 32.94 24.86
C ASP A 610 27.40 32.67 26.23
N ALA A 611 27.41 31.40 26.65
CA ALA A 611 27.42 31.05 28.07
C ALA A 611 28.41 29.90 28.29
N ASN A 612 29.67 30.29 28.39
CA ASN A 612 30.78 29.50 28.92
C ASN A 612 30.68 29.52 30.45
N VAL A 613 30.39 28.38 31.10
CA VAL A 613 30.88 28.13 32.48
C VAL A 613 31.34 26.68 32.61
N SER A 614 32.67 26.57 32.54
CA SER A 614 33.61 25.56 33.05
C SER A 614 33.10 24.25 33.66
N ALA A 615 33.64 23.17 33.11
CA ALA A 615 34.00 21.97 33.85
C ALA A 615 34.98 22.28 34.99
N LEU A 616 34.72 21.71 36.17
CA LEU A 616 35.74 21.42 37.18
C LEU A 616 35.35 20.10 37.85
N SER A 617 36.09 19.05 37.51
CA SER A 617 36.22 17.85 38.33
C SER A 617 37.44 18.02 39.25
N THR A 618 37.47 17.21 40.30
CA THR A 618 38.55 16.89 41.25
C THR A 618 38.77 17.75 42.52
N VAL A 619 38.38 17.12 43.65
CA VAL A 619 39.21 16.75 44.82
C VAL A 619 39.50 17.81 45.91
N LYS A 620 38.86 17.65 47.08
CA LYS A 620 39.43 17.45 48.45
C LYS A 620 38.37 17.81 49.53
N VAL A 621 37.94 16.84 50.37
CA VAL A 621 38.47 16.46 51.70
C VAL A 621 37.91 17.32 52.85
N GLU A 622 37.29 16.62 53.81
CA GLU A 622 36.98 16.98 55.21
C GLU A 622 35.95 18.11 55.42
N LYS A 623 34.93 17.98 56.27
CA LYS A 623 34.78 17.20 57.51
C LYS A 623 33.31 17.01 57.84
#